data_AF-A0A7K2NV43-F1
#
_entry.id   AF-A0A7K2NV43-F1
#
_cell.length_a   1.000
_cell.length_b   1.000
_cell.length_c   1.000
_cell.angle_alpha   90.00
_cell.angle_beta   90.00
_cell.angle_gamma   90.00
#
_symmetry.space_group_name_H-M   'P 1'
#
loop_
_entity.id
_entity.type
_entity.pdbx_description
1 polymer ?
#
loop_
_entity_poly.entity_id
_entity_poly.type
_entity_poly.pdbx_seq_one_letter_code
_entity_poly.pdbx_strand_id
1 'polypeptide(L)'
;MARRPLPRILSNGGAQLARSRELARTAADSATDVLQPLITIARGLRRLAAAGRRRWTETPRDRRGALLFLVASVVLVVALVPYGPLLAVIVLMAAAAWQGRERTPAAPEGTDDTRTRRLQSLYEALVPYFSIAEDPDPLYAHGGGWEKAFPAHEFDEDGRVAHLVIRYPAYFTDGEAESRARIEHLLTAKSGRGREYRFTWDEEANHLSVDVLAALPTDIAAQRFVTAPGETVLGFTDPTRVQRTLPLTHGVEQRDVPPVVWRTGIRSTEPHLLVLGQPGTGTSTLLRSVALQALHHGDLLIVDGGGTGEYACLV
;
A
#
# COMPACT_ATOMS: atom_id res chain seq x y z
N MET A 1 90.40 39.97 24.05
CA MET A 1 91.58 39.76 23.18
C MET A 1 91.43 38.45 22.43
N ALA A 2 91.85 38.45 21.18
CA ALA A 2 91.54 37.44 20.16
C ALA A 2 92.37 36.15 20.28
N ARG A 3 91.81 35.01 19.85
CA ARG A 3 92.16 34.27 18.61
C ARG A 3 91.82 32.77 18.74
N ARG A 4 91.06 32.29 17.75
CA ARG A 4 90.94 30.92 17.21
C ARG A 4 92.31 30.22 17.11
N PRO A 5 92.41 28.86 17.10
CA PRO A 5 91.90 28.09 15.95
C PRO A 5 91.40 26.64 16.19
N LEU A 6 90.50 26.22 15.30
CA LEU A 6 90.20 24.83 14.86
C LEU A 6 91.38 24.32 13.96
N PRO A 7 91.44 23.10 13.37
CA PRO A 7 90.45 22.00 13.26
C PRO A 7 91.07 20.56 13.32
N ARG A 8 90.24 19.56 12.94
CA ARG A 8 90.54 18.36 12.11
C ARG A 8 90.58 17.02 12.88
N ILE A 9 89.49 16.21 12.92
CA ILE A 9 88.87 15.32 11.91
C ILE A 9 89.40 13.86 11.98
N LEU A 10 88.45 12.97 12.34
CA LEU A 10 88.23 11.55 12.01
C LEU A 10 89.18 10.46 12.55
N SER A 11 88.59 9.45 13.22
CA SER A 11 88.19 8.21 12.52
C SER A 11 87.38 7.25 13.42
N ASN A 12 86.28 6.77 12.85
CA ASN A 12 85.31 5.81 13.40
C ASN A 12 85.88 4.39 13.39
N GLY A 13 86.16 3.80 14.55
CA GLY A 13 86.53 2.38 14.67
C GLY A 13 85.83 1.60 15.79
N GLY A 14 85.28 2.26 16.81
CA GLY A 14 84.76 1.57 18.01
C GLY A 14 83.25 1.33 18.06
N ALA A 15 82.45 2.04 17.26
CA ALA A 15 81.00 2.12 17.47
C ALA A 15 80.19 0.97 16.82
N GLN A 16 80.76 0.19 15.89
CA GLN A 16 80.06 -0.91 15.22
C GLN A 16 80.22 -2.26 15.94
N LEU A 17 81.34 -2.51 16.63
CA LEU A 17 81.60 -3.79 17.28
C LEU A 17 80.84 -3.94 18.61
N ALA A 18 80.67 -2.87 19.38
CA ALA A 18 79.82 -2.88 20.59
C ALA A 18 78.34 -3.13 20.25
N ARG A 19 77.85 -2.51 19.16
CA ARG A 19 76.46 -2.64 18.70
C ARG A 19 76.12 -4.05 18.18
N SER A 20 77.08 -4.76 17.57
CA SER A 20 76.88 -6.13 17.08
C SER A 20 76.75 -7.17 18.19
N ARG A 21 77.41 -6.95 19.35
CA ARG A 21 77.42 -7.90 20.47
C ARG A 21 76.21 -7.73 21.40
N GLU A 22 75.62 -6.54 21.42
CA GLU A 22 74.38 -6.22 22.13
C GLU A 22 73.13 -6.69 21.36
N LEU A 23 73.17 -6.62 20.02
CA LEU A 23 72.13 -7.17 19.13
C LEU A 23 72.11 -8.72 19.14
N ALA A 24 73.26 -9.38 19.31
CA ALA A 24 73.32 -10.83 19.42
C ALA A 24 72.77 -11.38 20.76
N ARG A 25 72.83 -10.59 21.85
CA ARG A 25 72.22 -10.96 23.14
C ARG A 25 70.72 -10.66 23.18
N THR A 26 70.28 -9.55 22.61
CA THR A 26 68.84 -9.20 22.53
C THR A 26 68.06 -10.05 21.50
N ALA A 27 68.71 -10.58 20.46
CA ALA A 27 68.11 -11.56 19.54
C ALA A 27 67.96 -12.97 20.17
N ALA A 28 68.85 -13.35 21.09
CA ALA A 28 68.74 -14.64 21.78
C ALA A 28 67.61 -14.65 22.83
N ASP A 29 67.39 -13.53 23.53
CA ASP A 29 66.29 -13.44 24.51
C ASP A 29 64.91 -13.26 23.83
N SER A 30 64.83 -12.47 22.75
CA SER A 30 63.56 -12.24 22.02
C SER A 30 63.10 -13.43 21.16
N ALA A 31 64.02 -14.27 20.68
CA ALA A 31 63.66 -15.53 20.02
C ALA A 31 63.08 -16.54 21.01
N THR A 32 63.49 -16.48 22.28
CA THR A 32 62.99 -17.39 23.32
C THR A 32 61.57 -17.00 23.77
N ASP A 33 61.24 -15.70 23.80
CA ASP A 33 59.92 -15.21 24.25
C ASP A 33 58.79 -15.26 23.20
N VAL A 34 59.09 -15.21 21.90
CA VAL A 34 58.06 -15.39 20.85
C VAL A 34 57.78 -16.88 20.60
N LEU A 35 58.78 -17.73 20.80
CA LEU A 35 58.62 -19.18 20.70
C LEU A 35 57.96 -19.76 21.96
N GLN A 36 58.08 -19.16 23.15
CA GLN A 36 57.47 -19.65 24.38
C GLN A 36 55.93 -19.80 24.33
N PRO A 37 55.14 -18.82 23.84
CA PRO A 37 53.69 -18.96 23.66
C PRO A 37 53.35 -19.98 22.58
N LEU A 38 54.11 -20.05 21.48
CA LEU A 38 53.92 -21.07 20.45
C LEU A 38 54.27 -22.48 20.95
N ILE A 39 55.30 -22.63 21.78
CA ILE A 39 55.72 -23.90 22.40
C ILE A 39 54.72 -24.32 23.48
N THR A 40 54.14 -23.38 24.23
CA THR A 40 53.07 -23.70 25.21
C THR A 40 51.76 -24.05 24.52
N ILE A 41 51.37 -23.33 23.46
CA ILE A 41 50.22 -23.70 22.60
C ILE A 41 50.48 -25.06 21.93
N ALA A 42 51.67 -25.30 21.38
CA ALA A 42 52.03 -26.58 20.77
C ALA A 42 52.08 -27.72 21.80
N ARG A 43 52.55 -27.49 23.03
CA ARG A 43 52.47 -28.48 24.13
C ARG A 43 51.03 -28.75 24.55
N GLY A 44 50.20 -27.71 24.65
CA GLY A 44 48.78 -27.82 24.95
C GLY A 44 48.06 -28.65 23.87
N LEU A 45 48.30 -28.31 22.60
CA LEU A 45 47.74 -29.00 21.44
C LEU A 45 48.25 -30.45 21.34
N ARG A 46 49.53 -30.70 21.66
CA ARG A 46 50.12 -32.05 21.65
C ARG A 46 49.60 -32.91 22.81
N ARG A 47 49.31 -32.33 23.98
CA ARG A 47 48.66 -33.00 25.11
C ARG A 47 47.20 -33.31 24.80
N LEU A 48 46.47 -32.38 24.18
CA LEU A 48 45.09 -32.59 23.72
C LEU A 48 45.01 -33.61 22.58
N ALA A 49 45.96 -33.59 21.64
CA ALA A 49 46.06 -34.58 20.57
C ALA A 49 46.44 -35.97 21.12
N ALA A 50 47.29 -36.05 22.15
CA ALA A 50 47.60 -37.31 22.81
C ALA A 50 46.41 -37.85 23.63
N ALA A 51 45.70 -36.99 24.36
CA ALA A 51 44.48 -37.36 25.08
C ALA A 51 43.34 -37.75 24.11
N GLY A 52 43.22 -37.04 22.99
CA GLY A 52 42.30 -37.35 21.90
C GLY A 52 42.64 -38.69 21.23
N ARG A 53 43.92 -38.96 20.94
CA ARG A 53 44.36 -40.27 20.41
C ARG A 53 44.09 -41.41 21.37
N ARG A 54 44.37 -41.25 22.68
CA ARG A 54 44.09 -42.28 23.70
C ARG A 54 42.60 -42.57 23.81
N ARG A 55 41.77 -41.54 23.89
CA ARG A 55 40.30 -41.69 23.88
C ARG A 55 39.81 -42.31 22.57
N TRP A 56 40.38 -41.96 21.43
CA TRP A 56 40.03 -42.53 20.12
C TRP A 56 40.40 -44.01 19.98
N THR A 57 41.54 -44.44 20.54
CA THR A 57 41.92 -45.86 20.58
C THR A 57 41.07 -46.68 21.54
N GLU A 58 40.61 -46.08 22.64
CA GLU A 58 39.71 -46.71 23.63
C GLU A 58 38.23 -46.72 23.18
N THR A 59 37.86 -45.93 22.17
CA THR A 59 36.47 -45.85 21.69
C THR A 59 36.15 -46.99 20.70
N PRO A 60 35.10 -47.81 20.95
CA PRO A 60 34.65 -48.90 20.06
C PRO A 60 34.35 -48.41 18.64
N ARG A 61 34.65 -49.23 17.63
CA ARG A 61 34.61 -48.86 16.20
C ARG A 61 33.26 -48.29 15.76
N ASP A 62 32.16 -48.72 16.38
CA ASP A 62 30.79 -48.27 16.08
C ASP A 62 30.45 -46.86 16.60
N ARG A 63 31.18 -46.32 17.58
CA ARG A 63 30.90 -44.98 18.16
C ARG A 63 31.77 -43.86 17.60
N ARG A 64 32.71 -44.18 16.71
CA ARG A 64 33.64 -43.23 16.09
C ARG A 64 32.94 -42.27 15.12
N GLY A 65 31.92 -42.76 14.40
CA GLY A 65 31.11 -41.95 13.50
C GLY A 65 30.30 -40.88 14.23
N ALA A 66 29.65 -41.24 15.34
CA ALA A 66 28.87 -40.31 16.16
C ALA A 66 29.75 -39.20 16.77
N LEU A 67 30.97 -39.53 17.20
CA LEU A 67 31.91 -38.53 17.74
C LEU A 67 32.40 -37.57 16.66
N LEU A 68 32.72 -38.07 15.46
CA LEU A 68 33.11 -37.22 14.33
C LEU A 68 31.97 -36.30 13.89
N PHE A 69 30.74 -36.82 13.85
CA PHE A 69 29.56 -36.03 13.52
C PHE A 69 29.33 -34.92 14.55
N LEU A 70 29.48 -35.22 15.85
CA LEU A 70 29.34 -34.23 16.92
C LEU A 70 30.42 -33.13 16.82
N VAL A 71 31.68 -33.50 16.58
CA VAL A 71 32.76 -32.52 16.38
C VAL A 71 32.51 -31.66 15.13
N ALA A 72 32.11 -32.27 14.02
CA ALA A 72 31.76 -31.56 12.80
C ALA A 72 30.58 -30.59 13.02
N SER A 73 29.59 -31.00 13.82
CA SER A 73 28.44 -30.18 14.19
C SER A 73 28.85 -28.97 15.04
N VAL A 74 29.73 -29.15 16.02
CA VAL A 74 30.25 -28.05 16.85
C VAL A 74 31.07 -27.07 15.99
N VAL A 75 31.92 -27.58 15.09
CA VAL A 75 32.69 -26.74 14.15
C VAL A 75 31.76 -25.97 13.22
N LEU A 76 30.71 -26.61 12.69
CA LEU A 76 29.71 -25.98 11.84
C LEU A 76 28.95 -24.86 12.57
N VAL A 77 28.54 -25.09 13.82
CA VAL A 77 27.88 -24.07 14.65
C VAL A 77 28.79 -22.88 14.87
N VAL A 78 30.04 -23.10 15.28
CA VAL A 78 31.03 -22.01 15.49
C VAL A 78 31.30 -21.24 14.19
N ALA A 79 31.34 -21.94 13.05
CA ALA A 79 31.49 -21.31 11.74
C ALA A 79 30.25 -20.49 11.33
N LEU A 80 29.04 -20.85 11.77
CA LEU A 80 27.80 -20.13 11.44
C LEU A 80 27.51 -18.93 12.35
N VAL A 81 28.03 -18.91 13.59
CA VAL A 81 27.88 -17.78 14.54
C VAL A 81 28.18 -16.40 13.92
N PRO A 82 29.29 -16.16 13.18
CA PRO A 82 29.55 -14.85 12.59
C PRO A 82 28.56 -14.46 11.47
N TYR A 83 27.84 -15.42 10.89
CA TYR A 83 26.86 -15.19 9.83
C TYR A 83 25.42 -15.08 10.34
N GLY A 84 25.18 -15.26 11.65
CA GLY A 84 23.87 -15.12 12.28
C GLY A 84 23.16 -13.79 11.98
N PRO A 85 23.83 -12.62 12.07
CA PRO A 85 23.22 -11.34 11.72
C PRO A 85 22.82 -11.25 10.25
N LEU A 86 23.65 -11.78 9.35
CA LEU A 86 23.38 -11.76 7.90
C LEU A 86 22.22 -12.69 7.54
N LEU A 87 22.16 -13.88 8.16
CA LEU A 87 21.02 -14.80 8.02
C LEU A 87 19.73 -14.19 8.60
N ALA A 88 19.81 -13.47 9.72
CA ALA A 88 18.66 -12.77 10.29
C ALA A 88 18.13 -11.68 9.35
N VAL A 89 19.03 -10.92 8.69
CA VAL A 89 18.64 -9.93 7.67
C VAL A 89 18.02 -10.62 6.46
N ILE A 90 18.57 -11.73 5.97
CA ILE A 90 17.99 -12.49 4.86
C ILE A 90 16.60 -13.02 5.21
N VAL A 91 16.43 -13.58 6.40
CA VAL A 91 15.12 -14.08 6.88
C VAL A 91 14.13 -12.94 7.06
N LEU A 92 14.56 -11.79 7.59
CA LEU A 92 13.71 -10.61 7.73
C LEU A 92 13.31 -10.05 6.37
N MET A 93 14.23 -9.97 5.41
CA MET A 93 13.96 -9.56 4.03
C MET A 93 13.03 -10.55 3.32
N ALA A 94 13.21 -11.86 3.53
CA ALA A 94 12.33 -12.88 3.00
C ALA A 94 10.93 -12.80 3.62
N ALA A 95 10.83 -12.58 4.93
CA ALA A 95 9.56 -12.38 5.63
C ALA A 95 8.87 -11.09 5.18
N ALA A 96 9.60 -9.99 5.05
CA ALA A 96 9.09 -8.71 4.54
C ALA A 96 8.64 -8.83 3.08
N ALA A 97 9.38 -9.53 2.22
CA ALA A 97 8.95 -9.82 0.85
C ALA A 97 7.76 -10.78 0.80
N TRP A 98 7.65 -11.72 1.73
CA TRP A 98 6.52 -12.65 1.83
C TRP A 98 5.25 -11.98 2.36
N GLN A 99 5.40 -10.97 3.22
CA GLN A 99 4.31 -10.20 3.82
C GLN A 99 3.89 -9.00 2.96
N GLY A 100 4.84 -8.38 2.25
CA GLY A 100 4.64 -7.24 1.36
C GLY A 100 4.27 -7.60 -0.07
N ARG A 101 4.32 -8.89 -0.44
CA ARG A 101 3.55 -9.35 -1.59
C ARG A 101 2.08 -9.25 -1.22
N GLU A 102 1.39 -8.29 -1.82
CA GLU A 102 -0.04 -8.40 -2.08
C GLU A 102 -0.25 -9.78 -2.71
N ARG A 103 -0.70 -10.71 -1.88
CA ARG A 103 -1.32 -11.91 -2.40
C ARG A 103 -2.60 -11.41 -3.01
N THR A 104 -2.63 -11.23 -4.33
CA THR A 104 -3.86 -11.45 -5.08
C THR A 104 -4.35 -12.82 -4.60
N PRO A 105 -5.41 -12.90 -3.78
CA PRO A 105 -5.89 -14.19 -3.31
C PRO A 105 -6.24 -14.98 -4.56
N ALA A 106 -5.72 -16.20 -4.70
CA ALA A 106 -6.24 -17.11 -5.70
C ALA A 106 -7.76 -17.19 -5.44
N ALA A 107 -8.56 -16.81 -6.43
CA ALA A 107 -10.00 -16.77 -6.31
C ALA A 107 -10.46 -18.14 -5.80
N PRO A 108 -11.24 -18.22 -4.71
CA PRO A 108 -11.82 -19.48 -4.30
C PRO A 108 -12.68 -19.98 -5.47
N GLU A 109 -12.47 -21.23 -5.89
CA GLU A 109 -13.06 -21.86 -7.09
C GLU A 109 -14.60 -21.78 -7.17
N GLY A 110 -15.31 -21.25 -6.16
CA GLY A 110 -16.75 -20.97 -6.17
C GLY A 110 -17.18 -19.50 -6.39
N THR A 111 -16.24 -18.54 -6.40
CA THR A 111 -16.57 -17.12 -6.68
C THR A 111 -16.88 -16.87 -8.14
N ASP A 112 -16.20 -17.58 -9.05
CA ASP A 112 -16.39 -17.41 -10.49
C ASP A 112 -17.80 -17.87 -10.91
N ASP A 113 -18.23 -19.05 -10.44
CA ASP A 113 -19.59 -19.55 -10.61
C ASP A 113 -20.68 -18.55 -10.16
N THR A 114 -20.44 -17.87 -9.04
CA THR A 114 -21.40 -16.91 -8.49
C THR A 114 -21.45 -15.63 -9.33
N ARG A 115 -20.29 -15.16 -9.82
CA ARG A 115 -20.15 -14.01 -10.71
C ARG A 115 -20.80 -14.29 -12.07
N THR A 116 -20.53 -15.44 -12.66
CA THR A 116 -21.14 -15.87 -13.93
C THR A 116 -22.66 -15.99 -13.81
N ARG A 117 -23.19 -16.58 -12.72
CA ARG A 117 -24.65 -16.62 -12.49
C ARG A 117 -25.26 -15.23 -12.35
N ARG A 118 -24.54 -14.28 -11.74
CA ARG A 118 -24.99 -12.89 -11.64
C ARG A 118 -25.06 -12.23 -13.02
N LEU A 119 -24.06 -12.42 -13.88
CA LEU A 119 -24.08 -11.93 -15.26
C LEU A 119 -25.21 -12.57 -16.06
N GLN A 120 -25.39 -13.88 -15.97
CA GLN A 120 -26.51 -14.59 -16.62
C GLN A 120 -27.86 -14.02 -16.16
N SER A 121 -28.06 -13.83 -14.85
CA SER A 121 -29.30 -13.25 -14.32
C SER A 121 -29.53 -11.81 -14.78
N LEU A 122 -28.47 -11.02 -14.93
CA LEU A 122 -28.56 -9.66 -15.47
C LEU A 122 -28.93 -9.68 -16.95
N TYR A 123 -28.30 -10.55 -17.74
CA TYR A 123 -28.60 -10.76 -19.15
C TYR A 123 -30.07 -11.14 -19.35
N GLU A 124 -30.56 -12.14 -18.61
CA GLU A 124 -31.96 -12.58 -18.68
C GLU A 124 -32.95 -11.46 -18.31
N ALA A 125 -32.57 -10.56 -17.40
CA ALA A 125 -33.39 -9.41 -17.04
C ALA A 125 -33.45 -8.34 -18.14
N LEU A 126 -32.44 -8.27 -19.02
CA LEU A 126 -32.39 -7.33 -20.15
C LEU A 126 -33.12 -7.84 -21.39
N VAL A 127 -33.30 -9.16 -21.53
CA VAL A 127 -34.00 -9.78 -22.68
C VAL A 127 -35.34 -9.11 -23.01
N PRO A 128 -36.24 -8.79 -22.05
CA PRO A 128 -37.52 -8.17 -22.37
C PRO A 128 -37.43 -6.77 -23.01
N TYR A 129 -36.29 -6.08 -22.83
CA TYR A 129 -36.08 -4.72 -23.32
C TYR A 129 -35.25 -4.67 -24.61
N PHE A 130 -34.38 -5.66 -24.80
CA PHE A 130 -33.46 -5.72 -25.94
C PHE A 130 -33.82 -6.83 -26.94
N SER A 131 -34.85 -7.64 -26.74
CA SER A 131 -35.30 -8.64 -27.72
C SER A 131 -36.50 -8.13 -28.51
N ILE A 132 -36.51 -8.36 -29.82
CA ILE A 132 -37.68 -8.26 -30.70
C ILE A 132 -37.93 -9.62 -31.36
N ALA A 133 -39.18 -9.93 -31.73
CA ALA A 133 -39.53 -11.23 -32.29
C ALA A 133 -39.11 -11.39 -33.76
N GLU A 134 -38.89 -10.27 -34.44
CA GLU A 134 -38.59 -10.19 -35.87
C GLU A 134 -37.09 -10.32 -36.18
N ASP A 135 -36.22 -10.30 -35.16
CA ASP A 135 -34.77 -10.47 -35.35
C ASP A 135 -34.43 -11.96 -35.53
N PRO A 136 -33.82 -12.37 -36.68
CA PRO A 136 -33.46 -13.75 -36.94
C PRO A 136 -32.28 -14.27 -36.09
N ASP A 137 -31.43 -13.39 -35.55
CA ASP A 137 -30.29 -13.75 -34.68
C ASP A 137 -30.15 -12.74 -33.52
N PRO A 138 -31.11 -12.74 -32.57
CA PRO A 138 -31.16 -11.73 -31.54
C PRO A 138 -29.99 -11.88 -30.56
N LEU A 139 -29.30 -10.76 -30.29
CA LEU A 139 -28.24 -10.70 -29.28
C LEU A 139 -28.75 -11.10 -27.88
N TYR A 140 -30.02 -10.81 -27.61
CA TYR A 140 -30.71 -11.13 -26.36
C TYR A 140 -31.83 -12.13 -26.61
N ALA A 141 -31.70 -13.33 -26.04
CA ALA A 141 -32.72 -14.37 -26.08
C ALA A 141 -32.80 -15.10 -24.73
N HIS A 142 -33.99 -15.56 -24.34
CA HIS A 142 -34.12 -16.39 -23.14
C HIS A 142 -33.31 -17.69 -23.28
N GLY A 143 -32.47 -17.99 -22.28
CA GLY A 143 -31.54 -19.12 -22.35
C GLY A 143 -30.32 -18.88 -23.26
N GLY A 144 -30.15 -17.65 -23.79
CA GLY A 144 -28.94 -17.23 -24.49
C GLY A 144 -27.75 -17.00 -23.55
N GLY A 145 -26.57 -16.83 -24.15
CA GLY A 145 -25.32 -16.57 -23.43
C GLY A 145 -25.03 -15.07 -23.30
N TRP A 146 -24.56 -14.66 -22.13
CA TRP A 146 -24.23 -13.27 -21.81
C TRP A 146 -22.90 -12.80 -22.43
N GLU A 147 -22.04 -13.71 -22.87
CA GLU A 147 -20.64 -13.44 -23.25
C GLU A 147 -20.53 -12.47 -24.44
N LYS A 148 -21.45 -12.55 -25.40
CA LYS A 148 -21.50 -11.63 -26.54
C LYS A 148 -22.07 -10.26 -26.17
N ALA A 149 -23.01 -10.25 -25.22
CA ALA A 149 -23.70 -9.05 -24.76
C ALA A 149 -22.84 -8.21 -23.82
N PHE A 150 -21.99 -8.86 -23.00
CA PHE A 150 -21.13 -8.20 -22.03
C PHE A 150 -19.64 -8.39 -22.37
N PRO A 151 -19.10 -7.63 -23.34
CA PRO A 151 -17.73 -7.79 -23.83
C PRO A 151 -16.66 -7.49 -22.77
N ALA A 152 -16.97 -6.68 -21.76
CA ALA A 152 -16.07 -6.36 -20.67
C ALA A 152 -16.85 -6.31 -19.35
N HIS A 153 -16.31 -6.93 -18.32
CA HIS A 153 -16.87 -6.93 -16.97
C HIS A 153 -15.75 -7.07 -15.94
N GLU A 154 -15.89 -6.34 -14.84
CA GLU A 154 -15.00 -6.43 -13.69
C GLU A 154 -15.83 -6.44 -12.40
N PHE A 155 -15.35 -7.16 -11.40
CA PHE A 155 -15.96 -7.26 -10.09
C PHE A 155 -15.05 -6.66 -9.03
N ASP A 156 -15.64 -6.08 -8.00
CA ASP A 156 -14.90 -5.62 -6.82
C ASP A 156 -14.57 -6.78 -5.86
N GLU A 157 -13.90 -6.44 -4.75
CA GLU A 157 -13.52 -7.40 -3.70
C GLU A 157 -14.73 -8.10 -3.06
N ASP A 158 -15.89 -7.43 -3.04
CA ASP A 158 -17.15 -7.96 -2.53
C ASP A 158 -17.90 -8.83 -3.57
N GLY A 159 -17.36 -8.99 -4.78
CA GLY A 159 -17.97 -9.76 -5.87
C GLY A 159 -19.17 -9.07 -6.53
N ARG A 160 -19.29 -7.74 -6.40
CA ARG A 160 -20.27 -6.90 -7.07
C ARG A 160 -19.68 -6.33 -8.36
N VAL A 161 -20.54 -5.98 -9.32
CA VAL A 161 -20.10 -5.38 -10.59
C VAL A 161 -19.45 -4.02 -10.30
N ALA A 162 -18.19 -3.88 -10.68
CA ALA A 162 -17.40 -2.64 -10.59
C ALA A 162 -17.39 -1.90 -11.93
N HIS A 163 -17.23 -2.65 -13.02
CA HIS A 163 -17.27 -2.17 -14.39
C HIS A 163 -18.06 -3.19 -15.24
N LEU A 164 -18.92 -2.72 -16.13
CA LEU A 164 -19.64 -3.56 -17.08
C LEU A 164 -19.93 -2.78 -18.35
N VAL A 165 -19.53 -3.35 -19.49
CA VAL A 165 -19.91 -2.85 -20.81
C VAL A 165 -21.03 -3.74 -21.33
N ILE A 166 -22.13 -3.13 -21.71
CA ILE A 166 -23.32 -3.79 -22.25
C ILE A 166 -23.48 -3.37 -23.71
N ARG A 167 -23.49 -4.34 -24.62
CA ARG A 167 -23.90 -4.12 -26.01
C ARG A 167 -25.41 -4.15 -26.08
N TYR A 168 -26.03 -3.12 -26.64
CA TYR A 168 -27.44 -3.14 -26.94
C TYR A 168 -27.68 -3.22 -28.46
N PRO A 169 -28.82 -3.76 -28.90
CA PRO A 169 -29.13 -3.84 -30.32
C PRO A 169 -29.40 -2.45 -30.91
N ALA A 170 -29.08 -2.27 -32.19
CA ALA A 170 -29.25 -0.99 -32.89
C ALA A 170 -30.72 -0.52 -33.03
N TYR A 171 -31.69 -1.41 -32.82
CA TYR A 171 -33.11 -1.06 -32.82
C TYR A 171 -33.61 -0.56 -31.46
N PHE A 172 -32.79 -0.62 -30.40
CA PHE A 172 -33.15 -0.07 -29.11
C PHE A 172 -33.24 1.46 -29.20
N THR A 173 -34.31 2.04 -28.66
CA THR A 173 -34.53 3.50 -28.70
C THR A 173 -33.70 4.22 -27.63
N ASP A 174 -32.38 4.18 -27.77
CA ASP A 174 -31.49 4.89 -26.87
C ASP A 174 -31.72 6.41 -26.92
N GLY A 175 -32.14 7.01 -28.03
CA GLY A 175 -32.50 8.43 -28.09
C GLY A 175 -33.65 8.87 -27.16
N GLU A 176 -34.44 7.93 -26.63
CA GLU A 176 -35.55 8.21 -25.71
C GLU A 176 -35.10 8.16 -24.25
N ALA A 177 -35.22 9.29 -23.55
CA ALA A 177 -34.83 9.40 -22.13
C ALA A 177 -35.57 8.39 -21.23
N GLU A 178 -36.83 8.07 -21.53
CA GLU A 178 -37.60 7.08 -20.78
C GLU A 178 -37.05 5.66 -20.97
N SER A 179 -36.63 5.31 -22.18
CA SER A 179 -36.02 4.01 -22.48
C SER A 179 -34.68 3.84 -21.76
N ARG A 180 -33.82 4.88 -21.76
CA ARG A 180 -32.58 4.87 -20.95
C ARG A 180 -32.88 4.70 -19.46
N ALA A 181 -33.80 5.50 -18.93
CA ALA A 181 -34.14 5.48 -17.51
C ALA A 181 -34.65 4.11 -17.05
N ARG A 182 -35.42 3.40 -17.89
CA ARG A 182 -35.87 2.02 -17.60
C ARG A 182 -34.70 1.05 -17.44
N ILE A 183 -33.72 1.10 -18.34
CA ILE A 183 -32.53 0.25 -18.28
C ILE A 183 -31.66 0.60 -17.07
N GLU A 184 -31.37 1.89 -16.85
CA GLU A 184 -30.56 2.34 -15.71
C GLU A 184 -31.19 1.94 -14.36
N HIS A 185 -32.52 2.05 -14.26
CA HIS A 185 -33.26 1.61 -13.07
C HIS A 185 -33.14 0.10 -12.85
N LEU A 186 -33.32 -0.70 -13.90
CA LEU A 186 -33.17 -2.15 -13.85
C LEU A 186 -31.76 -2.57 -13.40
N LEU A 187 -30.73 -1.98 -14.02
CA LEU A 187 -29.33 -2.27 -13.72
C LEU A 187 -28.99 -1.91 -12.27
N THR A 188 -29.47 -0.76 -11.80
CA THR A 188 -29.33 -0.32 -10.42
C THR A 188 -29.97 -1.32 -9.44
N ALA A 189 -31.19 -1.76 -9.72
CA ALA A 189 -31.92 -2.70 -8.88
C ALA A 189 -31.24 -4.08 -8.82
N LYS A 190 -30.72 -4.57 -9.95
CA LYS A 190 -30.10 -5.91 -10.05
C LYS A 190 -28.65 -5.95 -9.56
N SER A 191 -27.91 -4.85 -9.67
CA SER A 191 -26.51 -4.78 -9.24
C SER A 191 -26.36 -4.55 -7.74
N GLY A 192 -27.43 -4.12 -7.06
CA GLY A 192 -27.53 -4.11 -5.60
C GLY A 192 -26.69 -3.03 -4.90
N ARG A 193 -26.18 -2.06 -5.66
CA ARG A 193 -25.36 -0.93 -5.16
C ARG A 193 -26.09 0.42 -5.16
N GLY A 194 -27.40 0.44 -5.40
CA GLY A 194 -28.18 1.68 -5.40
C GLY A 194 -27.60 2.73 -6.36
N ARG A 195 -27.53 4.00 -5.93
CA ARG A 195 -27.19 5.17 -6.77
C ARG A 195 -25.68 5.37 -6.98
N GLU A 196 -24.88 4.33 -6.85
CA GLU A 196 -23.41 4.41 -6.92
C GLU A 196 -22.85 4.14 -8.33
N TYR A 197 -23.72 3.91 -9.31
CA TYR A 197 -23.31 3.65 -10.69
C TYR A 197 -23.38 4.91 -11.57
N ARG A 198 -22.37 5.08 -12.41
CA ARG A 198 -22.33 6.00 -13.52
C ARG A 198 -22.66 5.24 -14.80
N PHE A 199 -23.71 5.69 -15.48
CA PHE A 199 -24.11 5.18 -16.79
C PHE A 199 -23.59 6.12 -17.88
N THR A 200 -22.89 5.55 -18.85
CA THR A 200 -22.39 6.27 -20.04
C THR A 200 -22.89 5.54 -21.29
N TRP A 201 -23.78 6.20 -22.02
CA TRP A 201 -24.32 5.70 -23.28
C TRP A 201 -23.43 6.18 -24.44
N ASP A 202 -22.92 5.23 -25.21
CA ASP A 202 -22.25 5.44 -26.47
C ASP A 202 -23.20 5.02 -27.59
N GLU A 203 -23.95 6.00 -28.08
CA GLU A 203 -24.98 5.85 -29.12
C GLU A 203 -24.38 5.40 -30.46
N GLU A 204 -23.14 5.81 -30.76
CA GLU A 204 -22.48 5.46 -32.03
C GLU A 204 -22.03 4.00 -32.03
N ALA A 205 -21.54 3.49 -30.89
CA ALA A 205 -21.09 2.11 -30.75
C ALA A 205 -22.18 1.13 -30.27
N ASN A 206 -23.36 1.63 -29.91
CA ASN A 206 -24.42 0.87 -29.23
C ASN A 206 -23.94 0.19 -27.94
N HIS A 207 -23.15 0.92 -27.15
CA HIS A 207 -22.59 0.43 -25.89
C HIS A 207 -23.07 1.25 -24.69
N LEU A 208 -23.44 0.57 -23.61
CA LEU A 208 -23.70 1.17 -22.31
C LEU A 208 -22.59 0.74 -21.35
N SER A 209 -21.81 1.71 -20.88
CA SER A 209 -20.81 1.49 -19.83
C SER A 209 -21.42 1.79 -18.46
N VAL A 210 -21.25 0.87 -17.53
CA VAL A 210 -21.71 0.94 -16.15
C VAL A 210 -20.49 0.89 -15.24
N ASP A 211 -20.18 2.00 -14.59
CA ASP A 211 -19.01 2.11 -13.70
C ASP A 211 -19.43 2.43 -12.28
N VAL A 212 -18.82 1.80 -11.28
CA VAL A 212 -18.91 2.25 -9.90
C VAL A 212 -18.16 3.58 -9.75
N LEU A 213 -18.80 4.54 -9.11
CA LEU A 213 -18.16 5.80 -8.76
C LEU A 213 -17.08 5.58 -7.71
N ALA A 214 -15.89 6.11 -7.98
CA ALA A 214 -14.82 6.14 -6.99
C ALA A 214 -15.29 6.88 -5.72
N ALA A 215 -14.80 6.42 -4.57
CA ALA A 215 -15.05 7.11 -3.31
C ALA A 215 -14.63 8.58 -3.42
N LEU A 216 -15.48 9.48 -2.91
CA LEU A 216 -15.15 10.90 -2.87
C LEU A 216 -13.92 11.12 -1.96
N PRO A 217 -13.09 12.14 -2.25
CA PRO A 217 -11.92 12.44 -1.43
C PRO A 217 -12.29 12.67 0.04
N THR A 218 -11.61 11.98 0.95
CA THR A 218 -11.82 12.09 2.41
C THR A 218 -10.80 13.00 3.09
N ASP A 219 -9.85 13.54 2.33
CA ASP A 219 -8.73 14.37 2.75
C ASP A 219 -9.05 15.87 2.74
N ILE A 220 -10.25 16.26 2.27
CA ILE A 220 -10.66 17.66 2.22
C ILE A 220 -11.14 18.11 3.59
N ALA A 221 -10.28 18.85 4.29
CA ALA A 221 -10.63 19.51 5.54
C ALA A 221 -11.49 20.77 5.31
N ALA A 222 -12.27 21.13 6.34
CA ALA A 222 -12.93 22.43 6.39
C ALA A 222 -11.89 23.55 6.32
N GLN A 223 -12.05 24.46 5.36
CA GLN A 223 -11.15 25.57 5.12
C GLN A 223 -11.95 26.78 4.63
N ARG A 224 -11.26 27.90 4.44
CA ARG A 224 -11.89 29.07 3.83
C ARG A 224 -12.10 28.82 2.34
N PHE A 225 -13.34 28.61 1.93
CA PHE A 225 -13.70 28.45 0.54
C PHE A 225 -13.94 29.81 -0.13
N VAL A 226 -13.46 29.98 -1.36
CA VAL A 226 -13.67 31.20 -2.16
C VAL A 226 -14.95 31.05 -2.99
N THR A 227 -16.10 31.41 -2.43
CA THR A 227 -17.40 31.31 -3.12
C THR A 227 -17.94 32.66 -3.57
N ALA A 228 -18.98 32.64 -4.42
CA ALA A 228 -19.71 33.86 -4.75
C ALA A 228 -20.61 34.27 -3.56
N PRO A 229 -21.02 35.55 -3.46
CA PRO A 229 -21.90 36.01 -2.39
C PRO A 229 -23.21 35.20 -2.33
N GLY A 230 -23.59 34.78 -1.12
CA GLY A 230 -24.80 33.97 -0.90
C GLY A 230 -24.66 32.50 -1.30
N GLU A 231 -23.44 32.00 -1.47
CA GLU A 231 -23.15 30.59 -1.68
C GLU A 231 -22.34 29.99 -0.53
N THR A 232 -22.81 28.86 -0.01
CA THR A 232 -22.13 28.06 1.01
C THR A 232 -21.75 26.71 0.42
N VAL A 233 -20.51 26.26 0.62
CA VAL A 233 -20.04 24.95 0.16
C VAL A 233 -20.57 23.86 1.09
N LEU A 234 -21.26 22.87 0.52
CA LEU A 234 -21.72 21.67 1.23
C LEU A 234 -20.76 20.49 1.08
N GLY A 235 -20.03 20.42 -0.03
CA GLY A 235 -19.13 19.32 -0.33
C GLY A 235 -18.55 19.43 -1.73
N PHE A 236 -18.01 18.32 -2.23
CA PHE A 236 -17.35 18.24 -3.52
C PHE A 236 -17.84 17.03 -4.30
N THR A 237 -17.85 17.14 -5.62
CA THR A 237 -18.29 16.07 -6.52
C THR A 237 -17.18 15.75 -7.52
N ASP A 238 -17.40 14.70 -8.31
CA ASP A 238 -16.51 14.31 -9.39
C ASP A 238 -16.33 15.43 -10.45
N PRO A 239 -15.16 15.50 -11.11
CA PRO A 239 -14.84 16.55 -12.09
C PRO A 239 -15.61 16.43 -13.40
N THR A 240 -16.38 15.37 -13.63
CA THR A 240 -16.85 15.06 -15.00
C THR A 240 -18.09 15.85 -15.40
N ARG A 241 -18.90 16.31 -14.44
CA ARG A 241 -20.20 16.94 -14.73
C ARG A 241 -20.27 18.45 -14.50
N VAL A 242 -19.23 19.06 -13.92
CA VAL A 242 -19.29 20.46 -13.50
C VAL A 242 -18.06 21.23 -13.97
N GLN A 243 -18.28 22.30 -14.74
CA GLN A 243 -17.19 23.15 -15.26
C GLN A 243 -16.61 24.08 -14.21
N ARG A 244 -17.41 24.44 -13.19
CA ARG A 244 -16.97 25.33 -12.12
C ARG A 244 -16.19 24.54 -11.08
N THR A 245 -14.98 25.00 -10.77
CA THR A 245 -14.13 24.47 -9.69
C THR A 245 -13.88 25.52 -8.61
N LEU A 246 -13.51 25.07 -7.43
CA LEU A 246 -12.97 25.90 -6.35
C LEU A 246 -11.54 25.48 -6.01
N PRO A 247 -10.64 26.44 -5.78
CA PRO A 247 -9.30 26.14 -5.29
C PRO A 247 -9.38 25.68 -3.84
N LEU A 248 -8.82 24.50 -3.58
CA LEU A 248 -8.68 23.90 -2.26
C LEU A 248 -7.21 23.82 -1.88
N THR A 249 -6.92 24.13 -0.61
CA THR A 249 -5.62 23.83 0.00
C THR A 249 -5.64 22.38 0.46
N HIS A 250 -4.68 21.60 -0.04
CA HIS A 250 -4.46 20.20 0.35
C HIS A 250 -2.99 20.03 0.78
N GLY A 251 -2.74 20.16 2.08
CA GLY A 251 -1.37 20.22 2.60
C GLY A 251 -0.61 21.43 2.05
N VAL A 252 0.42 21.18 1.23
CA VAL A 252 1.23 22.22 0.56
C VAL A 252 0.74 22.51 -0.87
N GLU A 253 -0.11 21.65 -1.42
CA GLU A 253 -0.58 21.75 -2.80
C GLU A 253 -1.95 22.44 -2.88
N GLN A 254 -2.22 23.06 -4.04
CA GLN A 254 -3.55 23.58 -4.36
C GLN A 254 -4.19 22.71 -5.44
N ARG A 255 -5.46 22.36 -5.25
CA ARG A 255 -6.24 21.57 -6.19
C ARG A 255 -7.57 22.23 -6.47
N ASP A 256 -7.93 22.30 -7.74
CA ASP A 256 -9.26 22.74 -8.16
C ASP A 256 -10.24 21.57 -8.16
N VAL A 257 -11.31 21.70 -7.38
CA VAL A 257 -12.33 20.63 -7.24
C VAL A 257 -13.73 21.21 -7.42
N PRO A 258 -14.65 20.54 -8.14
CA PRO A 258 -15.99 21.05 -8.32
C PRO A 258 -16.81 21.03 -7.02
N PRO A 259 -17.37 22.18 -6.61
CA PRO A 259 -18.11 22.27 -5.36
C PRO A 259 -19.59 21.88 -5.55
N VAL A 260 -20.17 21.34 -4.50
CA VAL A 260 -21.62 21.33 -4.27
C VAL A 260 -21.93 22.54 -3.40
N VAL A 261 -22.68 23.50 -3.94
CA VAL A 261 -23.00 24.76 -3.24
C VAL A 261 -24.49 24.87 -2.93
N TRP A 262 -24.78 25.34 -1.74
CA TRP A 262 -26.10 25.79 -1.32
C TRP A 262 -26.22 27.30 -1.50
N ARG A 263 -27.28 27.73 -2.19
CA ARG A 263 -27.52 29.14 -2.51
C ARG A 263 -28.58 29.70 -1.57
N THR A 264 -28.23 30.72 -0.80
CA THR A 264 -29.11 31.39 0.17
C THR A 264 -29.37 32.86 -0.18
N GLY A 265 -28.86 33.33 -1.33
CA GLY A 265 -29.07 34.70 -1.79
C GLY A 265 -30.52 35.02 -2.15
N ILE A 266 -30.78 36.31 -2.45
CA ILE A 266 -32.11 36.91 -2.70
C ILE A 266 -32.93 36.18 -3.79
N ARG A 267 -32.27 35.47 -4.70
CA ARG A 267 -32.89 34.72 -5.80
C ARG A 267 -33.10 33.23 -5.50
N SER A 268 -32.77 32.76 -4.30
CA SER A 268 -32.96 31.36 -3.93
C SER A 268 -34.42 31.08 -3.57
N THR A 269 -35.02 30.10 -4.24
CA THR A 269 -36.35 29.59 -3.90
C THR A 269 -36.33 28.67 -2.68
N GLU A 270 -35.15 28.20 -2.26
CA GLU A 270 -34.96 27.24 -1.18
C GLU A 270 -33.86 27.70 -0.21
N PRO A 271 -34.16 28.66 0.68
CA PRO A 271 -33.19 29.22 1.64
C PRO A 271 -33.00 28.34 2.88
N HIS A 272 -33.53 27.12 2.89
CA HIS A 272 -33.46 26.20 4.02
C HIS A 272 -32.72 24.92 3.64
N LEU A 273 -31.90 24.41 4.56
CA LEU A 273 -31.16 23.17 4.40
C LEU A 273 -31.57 22.21 5.52
N LEU A 274 -32.05 21.03 5.14
CA LEU A 274 -32.29 19.92 6.07
C LEU A 274 -31.17 18.90 5.90
N VAL A 275 -30.45 18.60 6.99
CA VAL A 275 -29.38 17.60 7.00
C VAL A 275 -29.85 16.41 7.83
N LEU A 276 -29.86 15.23 7.23
CA LEU A 276 -30.21 13.96 7.87
C LEU A 276 -29.03 13.00 7.76
N GLY A 277 -28.78 12.23 8.82
CA GLY A 277 -27.73 11.23 8.84
C GLY A 277 -27.78 10.37 10.09
N GLN A 278 -27.16 9.20 10.01
CA GLN A 278 -26.98 8.31 11.16
C GLN A 278 -25.83 8.82 12.04
N PRO A 279 -25.72 8.34 13.30
CA PRO A 279 -24.55 8.64 14.12
C PRO A 279 -23.25 8.31 13.38
N GLY A 280 -22.29 9.24 13.40
CA GLY A 280 -20.98 9.05 12.75
C GLY A 280 -20.93 9.36 11.25
N THR A 281 -22.03 9.77 10.61
CA THR A 281 -22.02 10.11 9.16
C THR A 281 -21.53 11.53 8.85
N GLY A 282 -21.03 12.26 9.85
CA GLY A 282 -20.44 13.59 9.66
C GLY A 282 -21.44 14.75 9.56
N THR A 283 -22.71 14.57 9.95
CA THR A 283 -23.72 15.65 9.97
C THR A 283 -23.27 16.86 10.80
N SER A 284 -22.76 16.61 12.01
CA SER A 284 -22.20 17.66 12.89
C SER A 284 -21.02 18.39 12.23
N THR A 285 -20.15 17.67 11.52
CA THR A 285 -19.02 18.26 10.78
C THR A 285 -19.48 19.14 9.63
N LEU A 286 -20.50 18.70 8.88
CA LEU A 286 -21.11 19.51 7.83
C LEU A 286 -21.72 20.79 8.39
N LEU A 287 -22.52 20.70 9.46
CA LEU A 287 -23.13 21.86 10.10
C LEU A 287 -22.08 22.83 10.65
N ARG A 288 -20.99 22.31 11.24
CA ARG A 288 -19.85 23.11 11.70
C ARG A 288 -19.17 23.84 10.54
N SER A 289 -18.97 23.18 9.40
CA SER A 289 -18.42 23.80 8.18
C SER A 289 -19.33 24.91 7.65
N VAL A 290 -20.64 24.67 7.60
CA VAL A 290 -21.64 25.68 7.19
C VAL A 290 -21.64 26.87 8.14
N ALA A 291 -21.62 26.62 9.46
CA ALA A 291 -21.54 27.65 10.49
C ALA A 291 -20.29 28.53 10.34
N LEU A 292 -19.12 27.92 10.16
CA LEU A 292 -17.86 28.65 9.96
C LEU A 292 -17.88 29.52 8.69
N GLN A 293 -18.47 29.03 7.61
CA GLN A 293 -18.65 29.82 6.38
C GLN A 293 -19.62 30.99 6.60
N ALA A 294 -20.73 30.76 7.31
CA ALA A 294 -21.73 31.79 7.59
C ALA A 294 -21.21 32.92 8.48
N LEU A 295 -20.35 32.61 9.46
CA LEU A 295 -19.75 33.59 10.37
C LEU A 295 -18.93 34.69 9.65
N HIS A 296 -18.48 34.45 8.42
CA HIS A 296 -17.81 35.48 7.62
C HIS A 296 -18.77 36.56 7.09
N HIS A 297 -20.07 36.28 7.08
CA HIS A 297 -21.08 37.09 6.41
C HIS A 297 -22.19 37.57 7.34
N GLY A 298 -22.25 37.12 8.59
CA GLY A 298 -23.23 37.58 9.56
C GLY A 298 -23.18 36.84 10.89
N ASP A 299 -24.23 37.05 11.68
CA ASP A 299 -24.39 36.44 12.99
C ASP A 299 -24.97 35.02 12.89
N LEU A 300 -24.58 34.16 13.83
CA LEU A 300 -25.03 32.77 13.90
C LEU A 300 -25.75 32.51 15.22
N LEU A 301 -26.99 32.02 15.14
CA LEU A 301 -27.73 31.48 16.27
C LEU A 301 -27.75 29.95 16.17
N ILE A 302 -27.27 29.28 17.21
CA ILE A 302 -27.30 27.82 17.31
C ILE A 302 -28.30 27.41 18.38
N VAL A 303 -29.19 26.50 18.01
CA VAL A 303 -30.12 25.85 18.91
C VAL A 303 -29.78 24.36 18.91
N ASP A 304 -29.22 23.87 20.01
CA ASP A 304 -28.92 22.45 20.20
C ASP A 304 -29.88 21.89 21.25
N GLY A 305 -30.73 20.95 20.84
CA GLY A 305 -31.73 20.31 21.71
C GLY A 305 -31.22 19.05 22.43
N GLY A 306 -30.02 18.55 22.08
CA GLY A 306 -29.59 17.20 22.45
C GLY A 306 -28.82 17.10 23.76
N GLY A 307 -28.03 18.13 24.13
CA GLY A 307 -27.20 18.17 25.36
C GLY A 307 -26.15 17.04 25.52
N THR A 308 -26.18 16.04 24.64
CA THR A 308 -25.42 14.78 24.69
C THR A 308 -24.25 14.77 23.70
N GLY A 309 -24.07 15.83 22.91
CA GLY A 309 -22.94 15.98 21.99
C GLY A 309 -23.03 15.20 20.69
N GLU A 310 -23.93 14.22 20.56
CA GLU A 310 -24.02 13.33 19.38
C GLU A 310 -24.26 14.10 18.06
N TYR A 311 -25.03 15.18 18.11
CA TYR A 311 -25.32 16.07 16.97
C TYR A 311 -24.96 17.53 17.26
N ALA A 312 -23.98 17.78 18.13
CA ALA A 312 -23.60 19.14 18.49
C ALA A 312 -22.79 19.81 17.37
N CYS A 313 -23.19 21.03 16.98
CA CYS A 313 -22.52 21.80 15.95
C CYS A 313 -21.12 22.30 16.38
N LEU A 314 -20.95 22.68 17.66
CA LEU A 314 -19.73 23.33 18.17
C LEU A 314 -19.06 22.64 19.37
N VAL A 315 -19.58 21.52 19.86
CA VAL A 315 -18.97 20.76 20.96
C VAL A 315 -17.94 19.77 20.41
#